data_AF-A6IUB2-F1
#
_entry.id   AF-A6IUB2-F1
#
_cell.length_a   1.000
_cell.length_b   1.000
_cell.length_c   1.000
_cell.angle_alpha   90.00
_cell.angle_beta   90.00
_cell.angle_gamma   90.00
#
_symmetry.space_group_name_H-M   'P 1'
#
loop_
_entity.id
_entity.type
_entity.pdbx_description
1 polymer ?
#
loop_
_entity_poly.entity_id
_entity_poly.type
_entity_poly.pdbx_seq_one_letter_code
_entity_poly.pdbx_strand_id
1 'polypeptide(L)'
;MEDITQIVANFGLICVTRAGSDAQKFIYESDVLWRHQSNIHLVTEWITNDISSTKIRRALRRGQSIRYLVPDLVQEYIEEHDLYNSESEDRNAGVTLAPLQRNTSEAKHNHSTR
;
A
#
# COMPACT_ATOMS: atom_id res chain seq x y z
N MET A 1 5.03 -17.58 0.04
CA MET A 1 3.85 -17.80 0.92
C MET A 1 4.26 -17.94 2.39
N GLU A 2 5.53 -18.27 2.66
CA GLU A 2 6.09 -18.28 4.01
C GLU A 2 5.94 -16.93 4.72
N ASP A 3 6.33 -15.82 4.08
CA ASP A 3 6.21 -14.47 4.66
C ASP A 3 4.78 -14.14 5.11
N ILE A 4 3.77 -14.39 4.26
CA ILE A 4 2.36 -14.14 4.60
C ILE A 4 1.97 -14.94 5.84
N THR A 5 2.32 -16.23 5.86
CA THR A 5 2.00 -17.13 6.97
C THR A 5 2.66 -16.65 8.26
N GLN A 6 3.95 -16.30 8.22
CA GLN A 6 4.68 -15.80 9.40
C GLN A 6 4.06 -14.50 9.93
N ILE A 7 3.70 -13.56 9.05
CA ILE A 7 3.08 -12.28 9.43
C ILE A 7 1.78 -12.53 10.20
N VAL A 8 0.85 -13.32 9.64
CA VAL A 8 -0.47 -13.51 10.26
C VAL A 8 -0.47 -14.51 11.40
N ALA A 9 0.48 -15.45 11.45
CA ALA A 9 0.56 -16.44 12.52
C ALA A 9 1.28 -15.91 13.77
N ASN A 10 2.42 -15.22 13.59
CA ASN A 10 3.32 -14.88 14.70
C ASN A 10 3.18 -13.42 15.17
N PHE A 11 2.63 -12.55 14.33
CA PHE A 11 2.39 -11.14 14.68
C PHE A 11 0.89 -10.87 14.73
N GLY A 12 0.29 -10.55 13.59
CA GLY A 12 -1.12 -10.18 13.47
C GLY A 12 -1.31 -9.02 12.51
N LEU A 13 -2.54 -8.81 12.05
CA LEU A 13 -2.87 -7.79 11.06
C LEU A 13 -4.14 -7.05 11.47
N ILE A 14 -4.05 -5.73 11.63
CA ILE A 14 -5.22 -4.86 11.79
C ILE A 14 -5.47 -4.18 10.44
N CYS A 15 -6.56 -4.57 9.76
CA CYS A 15 -6.94 -4.04 8.46
C CYS A 15 -8.06 -3.02 8.61
N VAL A 16 -7.78 -1.75 8.34
CA VAL A 16 -8.83 -0.72 8.26
C VAL A 16 -9.43 -0.76 6.86
N THR A 17 -10.71 -1.11 6.76
CA THR A 17 -11.40 -1.31 5.49
C THR A 17 -12.13 -0.06 5.05
N ARG A 18 -11.96 0.33 3.79
CA ARG A 18 -12.71 1.41 3.13
C ARG A 18 -13.90 0.84 2.36
N ALA A 19 -14.93 1.67 2.15
CA ALA A 19 -16.06 1.32 1.30
C ALA A 19 -15.57 0.89 -0.11
N GLY A 20 -16.02 -0.28 -0.56
CA GLY A 20 -15.61 -0.87 -1.86
C GLY A 20 -14.51 -1.93 -1.79
N SER A 21 -13.90 -2.16 -0.62
CA SER A 21 -13.03 -3.32 -0.37
C SER A 21 -13.78 -4.42 0.40
N ASP A 22 -13.76 -5.65 -0.08
CA ASP A 22 -14.33 -6.81 0.63
C ASP A 22 -13.20 -7.64 1.27
N ALA A 23 -12.59 -7.07 2.31
CA ALA A 23 -11.49 -7.70 3.03
C ALA A 23 -11.94 -9.00 3.72
N GLN A 24 -13.20 -9.08 4.14
CA GLN A 24 -13.75 -10.28 4.78
C GLN A 24 -13.82 -11.45 3.78
N LYS A 25 -14.36 -11.20 2.58
CA LYS A 25 -14.36 -12.19 1.51
C LYS A 25 -12.93 -12.61 1.12
N PHE A 26 -12.00 -11.65 1.02
CA PHE A 26 -10.61 -11.96 0.71
C PHE A 26 -9.94 -12.87 1.75
N ILE A 27 -10.22 -12.67 3.04
CA ILE A 27 -9.74 -13.56 4.12
C ILE A 27 -10.38 -14.95 3.99
N TYR A 28 -11.68 -15.01 3.74
CA TYR A 28 -12.42 -16.27 3.59
C TYR A 28 -11.93 -17.11 2.40
N GLU A 29 -11.60 -16.47 1.28
CA GLU A 29 -11.11 -17.15 0.07
C GLU A 29 -9.66 -17.65 0.17
N SER A 30 -8.93 -17.32 1.24
CA SER A 30 -7.54 -17.73 1.44
C SER A 30 -7.39 -18.66 2.64
N ASP A 31 -7.01 -19.92 2.39
CA ASP A 31 -6.79 -20.92 3.44
C ASP A 31 -5.83 -20.46 4.55
N VAL A 32 -4.77 -19.74 4.18
CA VAL A 32 -3.76 -19.24 5.13
C VAL A 32 -4.36 -18.15 6.02
N LEU A 33 -5.05 -17.18 5.42
CA LEU A 33 -5.65 -16.07 6.17
C LEU A 33 -6.80 -16.57 7.04
N TRP A 34 -7.65 -17.45 6.51
CA TRP A 34 -8.75 -18.07 7.24
C TRP A 34 -8.27 -18.88 8.45
N ARG A 35 -7.20 -19.66 8.30
CA ARG A 35 -6.59 -20.44 9.39
C ARG A 35 -6.12 -19.55 10.54
N HIS A 36 -5.63 -18.36 10.24
CA HIS A 36 -5.10 -17.39 11.21
C HIS A 36 -6.03 -16.20 11.44
N GLN A 37 -7.32 -16.31 11.08
CA GLN A 37 -8.26 -15.18 11.11
C GLN A 37 -8.44 -14.57 12.51
N SER A 38 -8.23 -15.34 13.57
CA SER A 38 -8.31 -14.83 14.95
C SER A 38 -7.24 -13.77 15.25
N ASN A 39 -6.18 -13.71 14.43
CA ASN A 39 -5.10 -12.73 14.51
C ASN A 39 -5.21 -11.63 13.43
N ILE A 40 -6.33 -11.60 12.71
CA ILE A 40 -6.63 -10.61 11.68
C ILE A 40 -7.88 -9.83 12.12
N HIS A 41 -7.69 -8.57 12.47
CA HIS A 41 -8.76 -7.70 12.94
C HIS A 41 -9.20 -6.73 11.84
N LEU A 42 -10.43 -6.89 11.36
CA LEU A 42 -11.04 -5.94 10.44
C LEU A 42 -11.65 -4.77 11.22
N VAL A 43 -11.27 -3.55 10.86
CA VAL A 43 -11.78 -2.32 11.46
C VAL A 43 -12.51 -1.53 10.38
N THR A 44 -13.82 -1.37 10.54
CA THR A 44 -14.65 -0.65 9.58
C THR A 44 -14.46 0.86 9.73
N GLU A 45 -14.05 1.52 8.65
CA GLU A 45 -14.07 2.98 8.55
C GLU A 45 -15.48 3.44 8.12
N TRP A 46 -16.28 3.95 9.06
CA TRP A 46 -17.64 4.42 8.79
C TRP A 46 -17.71 5.78 8.08
N ILE A 47 -16.70 6.63 8.32
CA ILE A 47 -16.59 7.95 7.70
C ILE A 47 -15.56 7.83 6.59
N THR A 48 -16.03 7.85 5.34
CA THR A 48 -15.15 7.65 4.18
C THR A 48 -14.09 8.73 4.09
N ASN A 49 -12.81 8.35 4.20
CA ASN A 49 -11.70 9.21 3.84
C ASN A 49 -11.22 8.86 2.42
N ASP A 50 -11.38 9.77 1.47
CA ASP A 50 -10.95 9.57 0.08
C ASP A 50 -9.70 10.36 -0.33
N ILE A 51 -8.87 10.67 0.68
CA ILE A 51 -7.54 11.26 0.50
C ILE A 51 -6.55 10.11 0.24
N SER A 52 -5.85 10.17 -0.89
CA SER A 52 -4.75 9.25 -1.21
C SER A 52 -3.52 10.02 -1.67
N SER A 53 -2.32 9.50 -1.38
CA SER A 53 -1.07 10.17 -1.76
C SER A 53 -0.98 10.41 -3.26
N THR A 54 -1.53 9.52 -4.10
CA THR A 54 -1.63 9.71 -5.55
C THR A 54 -2.48 10.94 -5.92
N LYS A 55 -3.60 11.16 -5.24
CA LYS A 55 -4.45 12.35 -5.46
C LYS A 55 -3.75 13.62 -4.99
N ILE A 56 -3.07 13.57 -3.84
CA ILE A 56 -2.28 14.70 -3.30
C ILE A 56 -1.18 15.10 -4.28
N ARG A 57 -0.31 14.16 -4.70
CA ARG A 57 0.76 14.47 -5.66
C ARG A 57 0.23 15.02 -6.98
N ARG A 58 -0.91 14.51 -7.46
CA ARG A 58 -1.56 15.03 -8.67
C ARG A 58 -2.11 16.44 -8.50
N ALA A 59 -2.72 16.76 -7.36
CA ALA A 59 -3.21 18.11 -7.06
C ALA A 59 -2.05 19.12 -7.06
N LEU A 60 -0.95 18.77 -6.40
CA LEU A 60 0.28 19.58 -6.36
C LEU A 60 0.85 19.84 -7.77
N ARG A 61 1.01 18.80 -8.59
CA ARG A 61 1.46 18.94 -10.00
C ARG A 61 0.56 19.84 -10.87
N ARG A 62 -0.70 20.05 -10.46
CA ARG A 62 -1.67 20.90 -11.15
C ARG A 62 -1.80 22.28 -10.53
N GLY A 63 -0.99 22.62 -9.51
CA GLY A 63 -1.11 23.86 -8.76
C GLY A 63 -2.41 23.98 -7.95
N GLN A 64 -3.03 22.85 -7.60
CA GLN A 64 -4.25 22.83 -6.81
C GLN A 64 -3.90 22.80 -5.32
N SER A 65 -4.66 23.55 -4.51
CA SER A 65 -4.48 23.54 -3.06
C SER A 65 -4.75 22.16 -2.46
N ILE A 66 -3.90 21.74 -1.53
CA ILE A 66 -4.08 20.55 -0.70
C ILE A 66 -4.39 20.88 0.76
N ARG A 67 -4.75 22.15 1.03
CA ARG A 67 -5.06 22.62 2.38
C ARG A 67 -6.19 21.80 2.99
N TYR A 68 -6.06 21.46 4.27
CA TYR A 68 -6.98 20.59 5.02
C TYR A 68 -6.99 19.11 4.60
N LEU A 69 -6.24 18.71 3.56
CA LEU A 69 -6.07 17.30 3.20
C LEU A 69 -4.82 16.69 3.87
N VAL A 70 -3.91 17.55 4.33
CA VAL A 70 -2.72 17.22 5.11
C VAL A 70 -2.59 18.22 6.25
N PRO A 71 -1.80 17.93 7.30
CA PRO A 71 -1.46 18.92 8.32
C PRO A 71 -0.78 20.16 7.71
N ASP A 72 -1.04 21.35 8.24
CA ASP A 72 -0.53 22.61 7.69
C ASP A 72 1.00 22.61 7.56
N LEU A 73 1.73 22.13 8.59
CA LEU A 73 3.20 22.00 8.56
C LEU A 73 3.70 21.07 7.43
N VAL A 74 2.91 20.07 7.04
CA VAL A 74 3.27 19.17 5.92
C VAL A 74 3.05 19.88 4.59
N GLN A 75 1.98 20.69 4.48
CA GLN A 75 1.76 21.52 3.30
C GLN A 75 2.90 22.53 3.12
N GLU A 76 3.25 23.27 4.16
CA GLU A 76 4.36 24.25 4.15
C GLU A 76 5.66 23.59 3.71
N TYR A 77 5.98 22.42 4.28
CA TYR A 77 7.19 21.68 3.93
C TYR A 77 7.20 21.21 2.45
N ILE A 78 6.06 20.76 1.93
CA ILE A 78 5.94 20.36 0.52
C ILE A 78 6.17 21.55 -0.41
N GLU A 79 5.60 22.72 -0.06
CA GLU A 79 5.71 23.96 -0.85
C GLU A 79 7.11 24.55 -0.82
N GLU A 80 7.77 24.58 0.36
CA GLU A 80 9.13 25.09 0.53
C GLU A 80 10.16 24.29 -0.29
N HIS A 81 9.95 22.98 -0.42
CA HIS A 81 10.92 22.08 -1.04
C HIS A 81 10.52 21.56 -2.44
N ASP A 82 9.40 22.02 -3.01
CA ASP A 82 8.86 21.57 -4.30
C ASP A 82 8.89 20.02 -4.48
N LEU A 83 8.41 19.29 -3.46
CA LEU A 83 8.65 17.84 -3.36
C LEU A 83 7.99 17.00 -4.47
N TYR A 84 6.91 17.50 -5.06
CA TYR A 84 6.03 16.72 -5.94
C TYR A 84 5.72 17.45 -7.25
N ASN A 85 6.54 17.18 -8.26
CA ASN A 85 6.43 17.69 -9.63
C ASN A 85 6.43 16.53 -10.66
N SER A 86 6.39 16.84 -11.96
CA SER A 86 6.37 15.82 -13.03
C SER A 86 7.60 14.90 -12.97
N GLU A 87 8.79 15.46 -12.71
CA GLU A 87 10.03 14.69 -12.59
C GLU A 87 9.98 13.70 -11.41
N SER A 88 9.44 14.13 -10.27
CA SER A 88 9.29 13.27 -9.09
C SER A 88 8.34 12.08 -9.33
N GLU A 89 7.34 12.24 -10.19
CA GLU A 89 6.37 11.18 -10.51
C GLU A 89 6.97 10.13 -11.45
N ASP A 90 7.88 10.55 -12.33
CA ASP A 90 8.59 9.66 -13.27
C ASP A 90 9.77 8.94 -12.61
N ARG A 91 10.03 9.16 -11.31
CA ARG A 91 11.03 8.39 -10.56
C ARG A 91 10.69 6.90 -10.61
N ASN A 92 11.66 6.10 -11.05
CA ASN A 92 11.54 4.66 -11.27
C ASN A 92 10.61 4.27 -12.44
N ALA A 93 10.31 5.18 -13.37
CA ALA A 93 9.60 4.83 -14.59
C ALA A 93 10.35 3.71 -15.34
N GLY A 94 9.63 2.65 -15.71
CA GLY A 94 10.19 1.46 -16.35
C GLY A 94 10.97 0.51 -15.44
N VAL A 95 11.16 0.84 -14.15
CA VAL A 95 11.82 -0.04 -13.19
C VAL A 95 10.80 -0.98 -12.55
N THR A 96 11.04 -2.28 -12.64
CA THR A 96 10.21 -3.29 -11.96
C THR A 96 10.34 -3.17 -10.45
N LEU A 97 9.23 -3.26 -9.72
CA LEU A 97 9.22 -3.23 -8.26
C LEU A 97 10.15 -4.30 -7.67
N ALA A 98 10.96 -3.91 -6.69
CA ALA A 98 11.97 -4.78 -6.09
C ALA A 98 11.44 -6.15 -5.61
N PRO A 99 10.25 -6.25 -4.95
CA PRO A 99 9.70 -7.56 -4.58
C PRO A 99 9.41 -8.45 -5.78
N LEU A 100 8.96 -7.90 -6.91
CA LEU A 100 8.70 -8.67 -8.13
C LEU A 100 9.99 -9.15 -8.78
N GLN A 101 11.03 -8.29 -8.81
CA GLN A 101 12.35 -8.67 -9.32
C GLN A 101 12.92 -9.84 -8.50
N ARG A 102 12.96 -9.70 -7.17
CA ARG A 102 13.50 -10.71 -6.24
C ARG A 102 12.76 -12.03 -6.33
N ASN A 103 11.43 -12.01 -6.24
CA ASN A 103 10.65 -13.24 -6.21
C ASN A 103 10.70 -13.99 -7.56
N THR A 104 10.85 -13.26 -8.68
CA THR A 104 11.00 -13.87 -10.00
C THR A 104 12.39 -14.49 -10.21
N SER A 105 13.46 -13.87 -9.71
CA SER A 105 14.81 -14.44 -9.80
C SER A 105 14.96 -15.70 -8.93
N GLU A 106 14.44 -15.68 -7.70
CA GLU A 106 14.40 -16.84 -6.80
C GLU A 106 13.62 -18.00 -7.43
N ALA A 107 12.47 -17.73 -8.06
CA ALA A 107 11.69 -18.75 -8.75
C ALA A 107 12.46 -19.40 -9.92
N LYS A 108 13.23 -18.61 -10.69
CA LYS A 108 14.08 -19.12 -11.78
C LYS A 108 15.23 -19.98 -11.27
N HIS A 109 15.87 -19.58 -10.17
CA HIS A 109 16.94 -20.36 -9.55
C HIS A 109 16.44 -21.73 -9.08
N ASN A 110 15.31 -21.76 -8.37
CA ASN A 110 14.71 -22.98 -7.84
C ASN A 110 14.23 -23.96 -8.95
N HIS A 111 13.95 -23.46 -10.16
CA HIS A 111 13.56 -24.29 -11.30
C HIS A 111 14.76 -24.86 -12.08
N SER A 112 15.96 -24.27 -11.96
CA SER A 112 17.18 -24.76 -12.64
C SER A 112 17.96 -25.79 -11.82
N THR A 113 17.61 -25.99 -10.54
CA THR A 113 18.24 -26.94 -9.62
C THR A 113 17.43 -28.23 -9.41
N ARG A 114 16.36 -28.41 -10.19
CA ARG A 114 15.56 -29.66 -10.30
C ARG A 114 15.71 -30.24 -11.69
#